data_AF-A0A816CPF1-F1
#
_entry.id   AF-A0A816CPF1-F1
#
_cell.length_a   1.000
_cell.length_b   1.000
_cell.length_c   1.000
_cell.angle_alpha   90.00
_cell.angle_beta   90.00
_cell.angle_gamma   90.00
#
_symmetry.space_group_name_H-M   'P 1'
#
loop_
_entity.id
_entity.type
_entity.pdbx_description
1 polymer ?
#
loop_
_entity_poly.entity_id
_entity_poly.type
_entity_poly.pdbx_seq_one_letter_code
_entity_poly.pdbx_strand_id
1 'polypeptide(L)'
;MLNEIAHQTSNVHSWATGCTSKSVLLDPIEEGGISYRFIDTPGLYERNEGTITSGQAILDILDMIRSLQGALHLLIFVTRIGTLHQSTKDCYDLFANLLFENRIPAICVITGCENEDPMSVWASKNEQLFHENGMRFKILISTCFAKDGPFEIAYKPLREESTRNVWHAIRQYSLQQPITVLNMSDAYQQVITQSCRALHFDDVCSVGLTKLLSRATRTETDKHMDHVSPQY
;
A
#
# COMPACT_ATOMS: atom_id res chain seq x y z
N MET A 1 -3.48 -13.07 -1.16
CA MET A 1 -3.45 -12.79 0.29
C MET A 1 -4.78 -12.22 0.77
N LEU A 2 -5.24 -11.06 0.29
CA LEU A 2 -6.47 -10.43 0.78
C LEU A 2 -7.70 -11.36 0.75
N ASN A 3 -7.94 -12.08 -0.36
CA ASN A 3 -9.02 -13.07 -0.43
C ASN A 3 -8.97 -14.13 0.68
N GLU A 4 -7.78 -14.62 1.00
CA GLU A 4 -7.59 -15.65 2.00
C GLU A 4 -7.84 -15.10 3.41
N ILE A 5 -7.27 -13.94 3.75
CA ILE A 5 -7.44 -13.36 5.08
C ILE A 5 -8.84 -12.77 5.31
N ALA A 6 -9.52 -12.36 4.24
CA ALA A 6 -10.88 -11.83 4.30
C ALA A 6 -11.94 -12.92 4.32
N HIS A 7 -11.59 -14.18 4.06
CA HIS A 7 -12.54 -15.26 3.78
C HIS A 7 -13.57 -14.89 2.71
N GLN A 8 -13.24 -13.95 1.84
CA GLN A 8 -14.10 -13.50 0.75
C GLN A 8 -13.58 -14.11 -0.55
N THR A 9 -14.48 -14.72 -1.32
CA THR A 9 -14.34 -14.81 -2.77
C THR A 9 -14.79 -13.49 -3.39
N SER A 10 -14.32 -12.36 -2.87
CA SER A 10 -14.51 -11.11 -3.60
C SER A 10 -13.81 -11.29 -4.95
N ASN A 11 -14.37 -10.71 -6.01
CA ASN A 11 -13.72 -10.56 -7.31
C ASN A 11 -12.48 -9.64 -7.16
N VAL A 12 -11.57 -9.92 -6.22
CA VAL A 12 -10.18 -9.49 -6.33
C VAL A 12 -9.65 -10.31 -7.47
N HIS A 13 -9.89 -9.77 -8.66
CA HIS A 13 -9.79 -10.52 -9.87
C HIS A 13 -8.38 -11.08 -9.99
N SER A 14 -8.25 -12.41 -9.96
CA SER A 14 -7.04 -13.07 -10.41
C SER A 14 -6.97 -13.01 -11.93
N TRP A 15 -6.91 -11.81 -12.50
CA TRP A 15 -6.56 -11.70 -13.91
C TRP A 15 -5.06 -11.89 -14.01
N ALA A 16 -4.66 -13.05 -14.52
CA ALA A 16 -3.34 -13.29 -15.13
C ALA A 16 -3.11 -12.42 -16.39
N THR A 17 -3.68 -11.22 -16.42
CA THR A 17 -3.61 -10.21 -17.47
C THR A 17 -3.72 -8.86 -16.76
N GLY A 18 -2.58 -8.19 -16.60
CA GLY A 18 -2.48 -6.95 -15.83
C GLY A 18 -3.46 -5.88 -16.32
N CYS A 19 -4.46 -5.54 -15.50
CA CYS A 19 -5.21 -4.29 -15.63
C CYS A 19 -6.16 -4.08 -14.43
N THR A 20 -5.60 -3.77 -13.26
CA THR A 20 -6.35 -3.02 -12.24
C THR A 20 -5.95 -1.55 -12.41
N SER A 21 -6.82 -0.73 -13.01
CA SER A 21 -6.54 0.69 -13.27
C SER A 21 -6.97 1.62 -12.13
N LYS A 22 -7.55 1.09 -11.04
CA LYS A 22 -8.01 1.86 -9.87
C LYS A 22 -7.91 1.03 -8.59
N SER A 23 -7.55 1.67 -7.48
CA SER A 23 -7.58 1.05 -6.15
C SER A 23 -9.00 0.65 -5.74
N VAL A 24 -9.11 -0.49 -5.07
CA VAL A 24 -10.40 -1.05 -4.65
C VAL A 24 -10.46 -1.02 -3.13
N LEU A 25 -11.45 -0.28 -2.59
CA LEU A 25 -11.81 -0.37 -1.18
C LEU A 25 -12.67 -1.62 -1.00
N LEU A 26 -12.20 -2.55 -0.16
CA LEU A 26 -12.94 -3.77 0.16
C LEU A 26 -14.03 -3.48 1.21
N ASP A 27 -15.07 -4.30 1.17
CA ASP A 27 -16.11 -4.28 2.21
C ASP A 27 -15.49 -4.52 3.59
N PRO A 28 -16.05 -3.90 4.65
CA PRO A 28 -15.55 -4.09 6.00
C PRO A 28 -15.53 -5.58 6.41
N ILE A 29 -14.46 -5.98 7.08
CA ILE A 29 -14.29 -7.31 7.64
C ILE A 29 -14.30 -7.20 9.16
N GLU A 30 -15.21 -7.92 9.81
CA GLU A 30 -15.29 -8.00 11.25
C GLU A 30 -14.34 -9.10 11.76
N GLU A 31 -13.36 -8.72 12.57
CA GLU A 31 -12.43 -9.66 13.20
C GLU A 31 -12.22 -9.27 14.66
N GLY A 32 -12.52 -10.18 15.59
CA GLY A 32 -12.35 -9.91 17.02
C GLY A 32 -13.17 -8.74 17.57
N GLY A 33 -14.31 -8.41 16.94
CA GLY A 33 -15.17 -7.28 17.33
C GLY A 33 -14.68 -5.91 16.83
N ILE A 34 -13.72 -5.88 15.92
CA ILE A 34 -13.22 -4.67 15.27
C ILE A 34 -13.50 -4.78 13.76
N SER A 35 -14.04 -3.69 13.19
CA SER A 35 -14.29 -3.54 11.77
C SER A 35 -13.02 -3.06 11.05
N TYR A 36 -12.46 -3.90 10.18
CA TYR A 36 -11.30 -3.57 9.35
C TYR A 36 -11.73 -3.23 7.92
N ARG A 37 -11.11 -2.20 7.32
CA ARG A 37 -11.24 -1.91 5.89
C ARG A 37 -9.87 -1.99 5.24
N PHE A 38 -9.80 -2.75 4.15
CA PHE A 38 -8.60 -2.90 3.35
C PHE A 38 -8.76 -2.16 2.04
N ILE A 39 -7.64 -1.66 1.54
CA ILE A 39 -7.55 -0.98 0.26
C ILE A 39 -6.55 -1.76 -0.56
N ASP A 40 -7.04 -2.41 -1.60
CA ASP A 40 -6.18 -3.07 -2.57
C ASP A 40 -5.71 -2.03 -3.58
N THR A 41 -4.40 -1.81 -3.64
CA THR A 41 -3.79 -0.87 -4.57
C THR A 41 -3.38 -1.63 -5.83
N PRO A 42 -3.64 -1.09 -7.03
CA PRO A 42 -3.10 -1.69 -8.25
C PRO A 42 -1.57 -1.75 -8.16
N GLY A 43 -0.99 -2.82 -8.70
CA GLY A 43 0.46 -2.99 -8.73
C GLY A 43 1.14 -1.83 -9.47
N LEU A 44 1.65 -0.87 -8.70
CA LEU A 44 2.37 0.32 -9.19
C LEU A 44 3.55 0.03 -10.12
N TYR A 45 4.01 -1.23 -10.16
CA TYR A 45 5.20 -1.66 -10.89
C TYR A 45 4.97 -2.95 -11.69
N GLU A 46 3.71 -3.37 -11.91
CA GLU A 46 3.39 -4.61 -12.64
C GLU A 46 3.41 -4.47 -14.17
N ARG A 47 3.56 -3.24 -14.70
CA ARG A 47 3.71 -3.02 -16.15
C ARG A 47 5.19 -2.89 -16.53
N ASN A 48 5.69 -3.92 -17.20
CA ASN A 48 6.91 -3.98 -18.02
C ASN A 48 8.18 -3.34 -17.44
N GLU A 49 9.14 -4.18 -17.08
CA GLU A 49 10.58 -3.84 -17.10
C GLU A 49 10.96 -2.55 -16.36
N GLY A 50 10.45 -2.37 -15.13
CA GLY A 50 10.98 -1.35 -14.22
C GLY A 50 10.66 0.10 -14.58
N THR A 51 9.69 0.34 -15.46
CA THR A 51 9.26 1.72 -15.74
C THR A 51 8.15 2.10 -14.77
N ILE A 52 8.37 3.17 -14.00
CA ILE A 52 7.36 3.78 -13.13
C ILE A 52 6.06 3.94 -13.94
N THR A 53 4.96 3.41 -13.43
CA THR A 53 3.63 3.66 -13.99
C THR A 53 3.45 5.16 -14.17
N SER A 54 3.08 5.57 -15.39
CA SER A 54 2.81 6.95 -15.83
C SER A 54 2.29 7.85 -14.72
N GLY A 55 2.64 9.15 -14.71
CA GLY A 55 2.19 10.11 -13.68
C GLY A 55 0.69 10.06 -13.31
N GLN A 56 -0.17 9.56 -14.20
CA GLN A 56 -1.58 9.25 -13.89
C GLN A 56 -1.77 8.24 -12.74
N ALA A 57 -0.97 7.18 -12.65
CA ALA A 57 -1.09 6.18 -11.58
C ALA A 57 -0.72 6.77 -10.21
N ILE A 58 0.28 7.65 -10.18
CA ILE A 58 0.63 8.41 -8.97
C ILE A 58 -0.53 9.32 -8.57
N LEU A 59 -1.15 10.02 -9.53
CA LEU A 59 -2.33 10.85 -9.27
C LEU A 59 -3.51 10.03 -8.73
N ASP A 60 -3.78 8.87 -9.31
CA ASP A 60 -4.88 8.01 -8.88
C ASP A 60 -4.69 7.52 -7.43
N ILE A 61 -3.44 7.24 -7.03
CA ILE A 61 -3.10 6.88 -5.64
C ILE A 61 -3.26 8.06 -4.71
N LEU A 62 -2.82 9.24 -5.12
CA LEU A 62 -2.93 10.44 -4.31
C LEU A 62 -4.39 10.84 -4.09
N ASP A 63 -5.23 10.72 -5.12
CA ASP A 63 -6.66 10.94 -5.02
C ASP A 63 -7.33 9.86 -4.15
N MET A 64 -6.88 8.61 -4.24
CA MET A 64 -7.29 7.56 -3.30
C MET A 64 -6.95 7.97 -1.86
N ILE A 65 -5.70 8.31 -1.54
CA ILE A 65 -5.28 8.69 -0.18
C ILE A 65 -6.11 9.85 0.35
N ARG A 66 -6.40 10.85 -0.49
CA ARG A 66 -7.28 11.98 -0.13
C ARG A 66 -8.70 11.53 0.20
N SER A 67 -9.26 10.62 -0.58
CA SER A 67 -10.62 10.11 -0.37
C SER A 67 -10.79 9.39 0.98
N LEU A 68 -9.70 8.88 1.56
CA LEU A 68 -9.71 8.19 2.86
C LEU A 68 -9.81 9.14 4.04
N GLN A 69 -9.69 10.47 3.82
CA GLN A 69 -9.74 11.50 4.85
C GLN A 69 -8.87 11.21 6.08
N GLY A 70 -7.74 10.50 5.87
CA GLY A 70 -6.81 10.21 6.95
C GLY A 70 -7.03 8.92 7.73
N ALA A 71 -7.91 8.01 7.33
CA ALA A 71 -8.19 6.80 8.13
C ALA A 71 -7.20 5.64 7.89
N LEU A 72 -5.89 5.89 7.83
CA LEU A 72 -4.89 4.84 7.66
C LEU A 72 -4.21 4.48 8.98
N HIS A 73 -4.15 3.18 9.26
CA HIS A 73 -3.64 2.64 10.53
C HIS A 73 -2.40 1.76 10.33
N LEU A 74 -2.22 1.18 9.14
CA LEU A 74 -1.15 0.24 8.83
C LEU A 74 -0.90 0.19 7.32
N LEU A 75 0.36 0.07 6.93
CA LEU A 75 0.77 -0.31 5.56
C LEU A 75 1.10 -1.80 5.53
N ILE A 76 0.55 -2.51 4.55
CA ILE A 76 0.81 -3.94 4.35
C ILE A 76 1.47 -4.10 2.99
N PHE A 77 2.78 -4.36 3.01
CA PHE A 77 3.52 -4.68 1.80
C PHE A 77 3.41 -6.17 1.53
N VAL A 78 3.10 -6.53 0.29
CA VAL A 78 2.98 -7.93 -0.12
C VAL A 78 4.03 -8.21 -1.17
N THR A 79 4.89 -9.17 -0.89
CA THR A 79 5.92 -9.63 -1.83
C THR A 79 5.86 -11.14 -1.96
N ARG A 80 6.51 -11.69 -2.98
CA ARG A 80 6.74 -13.12 -3.10
C ARG A 80 8.15 -13.44 -2.62
N ILE A 81 8.32 -14.61 -2.01
CA ILE A 81 9.63 -15.16 -1.64
C ILE A 81 10.60 -15.07 -2.83
N GLY A 82 11.85 -14.72 -2.58
CA GLY A 82 12.89 -14.62 -3.60
C GLY A 82 13.72 -13.35 -3.50
N THR A 83 14.28 -12.92 -4.63
CA THR A 83 15.15 -11.75 -4.69
C THR A 83 14.39 -10.48 -4.39
N LEU A 84 14.96 -9.65 -3.52
CA LEU A 84 14.45 -8.29 -3.30
C LEU A 84 14.64 -7.47 -4.58
N HIS A 85 13.53 -7.09 -5.21
CA HIS A 85 13.55 -6.27 -6.43
C HIS A 85 13.58 -4.78 -6.10
N GLN A 86 14.22 -3.99 -6.97
CA GLN A 86 14.25 -2.53 -6.87
C GLN A 86 12.82 -1.93 -6.79
N SER A 87 11.86 -2.50 -7.51
CA SER A 87 10.45 -2.08 -7.44
C SER A 87 9.83 -2.21 -6.05
N THR A 88 10.26 -3.19 -5.24
CA THR A 88 9.79 -3.33 -3.84
C THR A 88 10.32 -2.18 -3.00
N LYS A 89 11.60 -1.82 -3.20
CA LYS A 89 12.22 -0.68 -2.53
C LYS A 89 11.58 0.64 -2.95
N ASP A 90 11.37 0.85 -4.24
CA ASP A 90 10.76 2.08 -4.75
C ASP A 90 9.33 2.26 -4.22
N CYS A 91 8.56 1.17 -4.14
CA CYS A 91 7.24 1.17 -3.52
C CYS A 91 7.31 1.54 -2.03
N TYR A 92 8.29 0.99 -1.30
CA TYR A 92 8.50 1.34 0.11
C TYR A 92 8.87 2.81 0.28
N ASP A 93 9.81 3.30 -0.52
CA ASP A 93 10.26 4.69 -0.47
C ASP A 93 9.11 5.66 -0.78
N LEU A 94 8.29 5.35 -1.79
CA LEU A 94 7.12 6.16 -2.11
C LEU A 94 6.12 6.19 -0.95
N PHE A 95 5.64 5.04 -0.47
CA PHE A 95 4.58 5.02 0.53
C PHE A 95 5.09 5.32 1.93
N ALA A 96 6.00 4.50 2.44
CA ALA A 96 6.45 4.61 3.83
C ALA A 96 7.26 5.88 4.03
N ASN A 97 8.26 6.16 3.17
CA ASN A 97 9.17 7.27 3.40
C ASN A 97 8.62 8.62 2.93
N LEU A 98 8.05 8.69 1.73
CA LEU A 98 7.73 9.97 1.10
C LEU A 98 6.28 10.43 1.36
N LEU A 99 5.29 9.55 1.18
CA LEU A 99 3.88 9.89 1.37
C LEU A 99 3.47 9.95 2.84
N PHE A 100 4.01 9.05 3.65
CA PHE A 100 3.63 8.92 5.05
C PHE A 100 4.74 9.27 6.03
N GLU A 101 5.95 9.59 5.57
CA GLU A 101 7.08 10.03 6.41
C GLU A 101 7.35 9.10 7.61
N ASN A 102 7.18 7.80 7.41
CA ASN A 102 7.26 6.73 8.39
C ASN A 102 6.29 6.88 9.59
N ARG A 103 5.27 7.73 9.48
CA ARG A 103 4.27 7.92 10.53
C ARG A 103 3.33 6.72 10.65
N ILE A 104 3.05 6.04 9.55
CA ILE A 104 2.22 4.82 9.53
C ILE A 104 3.14 3.58 9.63
N PRO A 105 2.91 2.67 10.60
CA PRO A 105 3.67 1.42 10.68
C PRO A 105 3.52 0.59 9.41
N ALA A 106 4.60 -0.05 8.97
CA ALA A 106 4.59 -0.95 7.83
C ALA A 106 4.92 -2.38 8.27
N ILE A 107 4.16 -3.36 7.77
CA ILE A 107 4.49 -4.78 7.85
C ILE A 107 4.72 -5.34 6.45
N CYS A 108 5.46 -6.44 6.34
CA CYS A 108 5.67 -7.12 5.07
C CYS A 108 5.21 -8.58 5.15
N VAL A 109 4.34 -8.95 4.22
CA VAL A 109 3.83 -10.30 4.04
C VAL A 109 4.53 -10.92 2.84
N ILE A 110 5.32 -11.97 3.09
CA ILE A 110 6.09 -12.70 2.09
C ILE A 110 5.33 -13.96 1.74
N THR A 111 4.90 -14.08 0.50
CA THR A 111 4.08 -15.19 0.00
C THR A 111 4.94 -16.26 -0.70
N GLY A 112 4.48 -17.51 -0.73
CA GLY A 112 5.21 -18.60 -1.40
C GLY A 112 6.20 -19.34 -0.51
N CYS A 113 6.12 -19.17 0.81
CA CYS A 113 7.07 -19.76 1.76
C CYS A 113 6.77 -21.24 2.11
N GLU A 114 5.79 -21.87 1.47
CA GLU A 114 5.36 -23.26 1.76
C GLU A 114 6.45 -24.34 1.68
N ASN A 115 7.59 -24.05 1.05
CA ASN A 115 8.72 -24.99 0.93
C ASN A 115 9.81 -24.74 1.98
N GLU A 116 9.64 -23.78 2.88
CA GLU A 116 10.54 -23.49 4.00
C GLU A 116 9.97 -24.11 5.27
N ASP A 117 10.80 -24.78 6.07
CA ASP A 117 10.37 -25.48 7.27
C ASP A 117 11.21 -25.08 8.51
N PRO A 118 10.62 -24.37 9.50
CA PRO A 118 9.30 -23.71 9.43
C PRO A 118 9.30 -22.53 8.42
N MET A 119 8.13 -22.13 7.92
CA MET A 119 8.01 -21.04 6.92
C MET A 119 8.75 -19.75 7.34
N SER A 120 8.76 -19.46 8.65
CA SER A 120 9.40 -18.28 9.26
C SER A 120 10.93 -18.22 9.06
N VAL A 121 11.58 -19.35 8.74
CA VAL A 121 13.03 -19.41 8.51
C VAL A 121 13.46 -18.42 7.43
N TRP A 122 12.69 -18.30 6.34
CA TRP A 122 13.06 -17.38 5.26
C TRP A 122 13.11 -15.92 5.72
N ALA A 123 12.07 -15.46 6.43
CA ALA A 123 12.03 -14.11 6.98
C ALA A 123 13.22 -13.84 7.90
N SER A 124 13.51 -14.77 8.81
CA SER A 124 14.64 -14.63 9.76
C SER A 124 16.01 -14.53 9.07
N LYS A 125 16.20 -15.24 7.95
CA LYS A 125 17.46 -15.22 7.18
C LYS A 125 17.64 -13.95 6.35
N ASN A 126 16.54 -13.33 5.93
CA ASN A 126 16.54 -12.23 4.96
C ASN A 126 16.17 -10.87 5.56
N GLU A 127 15.78 -10.80 6.85
CA GLU A 127 15.39 -9.55 7.50
C GLU A 127 16.46 -8.46 7.39
N GLN A 128 17.73 -8.83 7.57
CA GLN A 128 18.85 -7.91 7.45
C GLN A 128 18.94 -7.29 6.04
N LEU A 129 18.65 -8.05 4.99
CA LEU A 129 18.66 -7.54 3.61
C LEU A 129 17.65 -6.39 3.43
N PHE A 130 16.46 -6.51 4.00
CA PHE A 130 15.46 -5.44 3.95
C PHE A 130 15.94 -4.20 4.71
N HIS A 131 16.54 -4.40 5.89
CA HIS A 131 17.07 -3.32 6.71
C HIS A 131 18.21 -2.56 6.02
N GLU A 132 19.16 -3.28 5.42
CA GLU A 132 20.29 -2.70 4.67
C GLU A 132 19.83 -1.90 3.45
N ASN A 133 18.68 -2.25 2.87
CA ASN A 133 18.04 -1.52 1.78
C ASN A 133 17.13 -0.37 2.26
N GLY A 134 17.16 -0.03 3.55
CA GLY A 134 16.42 1.10 4.12
C GLY A 134 14.94 0.82 4.41
N MET A 135 14.48 -0.42 4.24
CA MET A 135 13.10 -0.80 4.52
C MET A 135 12.94 -1.25 5.97
N ARG A 136 12.19 -0.48 6.76
CA ARG A 136 12.02 -0.65 8.20
C ARG A 136 10.63 -1.20 8.55
N PHE A 137 10.38 -2.44 8.14
CA PHE A 137 9.17 -3.15 8.54
C PHE A 137 9.16 -3.46 10.04
N LYS A 138 7.97 -3.44 10.65
CA LYS A 138 7.77 -3.87 12.04
C LYS A 138 7.90 -5.38 12.20
N ILE A 139 7.53 -6.12 11.17
CA ILE A 139 7.65 -7.57 11.10
C ILE A 139 7.66 -8.02 9.63
N LEU A 140 8.42 -9.08 9.36
CA LEU A 140 8.34 -9.88 8.14
C LEU A 140 7.57 -11.17 8.44
N ILE A 141 6.53 -11.45 7.66
CA ILE A 141 5.63 -12.58 7.89
C ILE A 141 5.73 -13.52 6.69
N SER A 142 6.42 -14.64 6.85
CA SER A 142 6.42 -15.72 5.88
C SER A 142 5.05 -16.39 5.83
N THR A 143 4.50 -16.58 4.63
CA THR A 143 3.14 -17.08 4.42
C THR A 143 3.02 -18.03 3.25
N CYS A 144 2.06 -18.93 3.35
CA CYS A 144 1.48 -19.68 2.25
C CYS A 144 0.07 -19.14 1.99
N PHE A 145 -0.23 -18.84 0.73
CA PHE A 145 -1.59 -18.57 0.25
C PHE A 145 -1.88 -19.33 -1.06
N ALA A 146 -1.07 -20.34 -1.39
CA ALA A 146 -1.24 -21.17 -2.57
C ALA A 146 -2.44 -22.11 -2.38
N LYS A 147 -3.34 -22.19 -3.36
CA LYS A 147 -4.58 -22.97 -3.32
C LYS A 147 -4.79 -23.77 -4.60
N ASP A 148 -5.75 -24.68 -4.58
CA ASP A 148 -6.28 -25.37 -5.77
C ASP A 148 -5.23 -26.19 -6.55
N GLY A 149 -4.36 -26.90 -5.83
CA GLY A 149 -3.27 -27.70 -6.43
C GLY A 149 -3.11 -29.10 -5.83
N PRO A 150 -2.21 -29.92 -6.37
CA PRO A 150 -1.96 -31.28 -5.88
C PRO A 150 -1.48 -31.33 -4.42
N PHE A 151 -0.99 -30.20 -3.90
CA PHE A 151 -0.50 -30.05 -2.52
C PHE A 151 -1.51 -29.42 -1.57
N GLU A 152 -2.78 -29.30 -1.96
CA GLU A 152 -3.83 -28.64 -1.17
C GLU A 152 -3.95 -29.19 0.26
N ILE A 153 -3.83 -30.51 0.44
CA ILE A 153 -3.86 -31.16 1.76
C ILE A 153 -2.72 -30.64 2.67
N ALA A 154 -1.54 -30.44 2.11
CA ALA A 154 -0.37 -29.95 2.84
C ALA A 154 -0.41 -28.42 3.04
N TYR A 155 -0.92 -27.67 2.06
CA TYR A 155 -0.92 -26.21 2.10
C TYR A 155 -2.05 -25.63 2.94
N LYS A 156 -3.20 -26.31 3.05
CA LYS A 156 -4.32 -25.84 3.87
C LYS A 156 -3.93 -25.47 5.30
N PRO A 157 -3.27 -26.33 6.12
CA PRO A 157 -2.85 -25.94 7.47
C PRO A 157 -1.86 -24.77 7.48
N LEU A 158 -0.97 -24.68 6.49
CA LEU A 158 -0.04 -23.56 6.34
C LEU A 158 -0.75 -22.25 6.01
N ARG A 159 -1.82 -22.29 5.20
CA ARG A 159 -2.65 -21.12 4.90
C ARG A 159 -3.44 -20.64 6.12
N GLU A 160 -3.98 -21.56 6.91
CA GLU A 160 -4.67 -21.24 8.17
C GLU A 160 -3.70 -20.60 9.17
N GLU A 161 -2.48 -21.13 9.29
CA GLU A 161 -1.41 -20.52 10.09
C GLU A 161 -1.04 -19.12 9.57
N SER A 162 -0.85 -18.98 8.26
CA SER A 162 -0.53 -17.71 7.61
C SER A 162 -1.59 -16.65 7.88
N THR A 163 -2.86 -17.03 7.77
CA THR A 163 -4.01 -16.16 8.03
C THR A 163 -4.01 -15.67 9.48
N ARG A 164 -3.80 -16.58 10.44
CA ARG A 164 -3.70 -16.21 11.86
C ARG A 164 -2.53 -15.27 12.13
N ASN A 165 -1.36 -15.54 11.55
CA ASN A 165 -0.16 -14.74 11.75
C ASN A 165 -0.31 -13.32 11.17
N VAL A 166 -0.91 -13.21 9.98
CA VAL A 166 -1.19 -11.90 9.36
C VAL A 166 -2.19 -11.10 10.21
N TRP A 167 -3.30 -11.70 10.64
CA TRP A 167 -4.26 -11.04 11.51
C TRP A 167 -3.67 -10.62 12.85
N HIS A 168 -2.81 -11.45 13.44
CA HIS A 168 -2.09 -11.11 14.66
C HIS A 168 -1.21 -9.87 14.46
N ALA A 169 -0.43 -9.82 13.38
CA ALA A 169 0.40 -8.67 13.06
C ALA A 169 -0.44 -7.40 12.76
N ILE A 170 -1.54 -7.53 12.03
CA ILE A 170 -2.46 -6.41 11.78
C ILE A 170 -2.95 -5.83 13.11
N ARG A 171 -3.42 -6.67 14.03
CA ARG A 171 -3.89 -6.24 15.36
C ARG A 171 -2.78 -5.61 16.20
N GLN A 172 -1.59 -6.18 16.17
CA GLN A 172 -0.47 -5.73 16.98
C GLN A 172 0.12 -4.40 16.50
N TYR A 173 0.22 -4.19 15.19
CA TYR A 173 0.98 -3.08 14.62
C TYR A 173 0.10 -1.97 14.02
N SER A 174 -1.21 -2.16 13.90
CA SER A 174 -2.11 -1.06 13.53
C SER A 174 -2.10 0.02 14.60
N LEU A 175 -2.08 1.28 14.15
CA LEU A 175 -2.28 2.41 15.04
C LEU A 175 -3.67 2.38 15.66
N GLN A 176 -3.79 2.80 16.92
CA GLN A 176 -5.08 2.93 17.62
C GLN A 176 -5.86 4.17 17.16
N GLN A 177 -5.13 5.21 16.73
CA GLN A 177 -5.70 6.41 16.13
C GLN A 177 -5.17 6.55 14.71
N PRO A 178 -6.05 6.77 13.72
CA PRO A 178 -5.62 6.97 12.36
C PRO A 178 -4.80 8.25 12.23
N ILE A 179 -3.79 8.24 11.35
CA ILE A 179 -3.08 9.46 11.01
C ILE A 179 -3.84 10.19 9.93
N THR A 180 -4.40 11.35 10.29
CA THR A 180 -4.81 12.30 9.28
C THR A 180 -3.60 12.71 8.47
N VAL A 181 -3.64 12.39 7.18
CA VAL A 181 -2.63 12.82 6.21
C VAL A 181 -2.84 14.32 5.99
N LEU A 182 -2.41 15.13 6.96
CA LEU A 182 -2.45 16.58 6.93
C LEU A 182 -1.32 17.10 6.03
N ASN A 183 -1.64 18.08 5.18
CA ASN A 183 -0.73 18.76 4.27
C ASN A 183 0.09 17.85 3.35
N MET A 184 -0.63 17.14 2.50
CA MET A 184 -0.05 16.48 1.34
C MET A 184 0.57 17.44 0.32
N SER A 185 0.45 18.77 0.42
CA SER A 185 0.89 19.71 -0.63
C SER A 185 2.40 19.63 -0.92
N ASP A 186 3.23 19.58 0.12
CA ASP A 186 4.69 19.67 -0.03
C ASP A 186 5.28 18.31 -0.40
N ALA A 187 4.74 17.23 0.19
CA ALA A 187 5.00 15.87 -0.25
C ALA A 187 4.52 15.65 -1.70
N TYR A 188 3.37 16.20 -2.10
CA TYR A 188 2.89 16.18 -3.50
C TYR A 188 3.91 16.82 -4.43
N GLN A 189 4.39 18.02 -4.06
CA GLN A 189 5.34 18.77 -4.85
C GLN A 189 6.67 18.02 -4.96
N GLN A 190 7.14 17.41 -3.87
CA GLN A 190 8.36 16.61 -3.88
C GLN A 190 8.19 15.30 -4.66
N VAL A 191 7.11 14.55 -4.48
CA VAL A 191 6.79 13.34 -5.24
C VAL A 191 6.71 13.67 -6.72
N ILE A 192 5.97 14.71 -7.10
CA ILE A 192 5.85 15.14 -8.49
C ILE A 192 7.20 15.63 -9.02
N THR A 193 7.94 16.45 -8.27
CA THR A 193 9.24 16.97 -8.71
C THR A 193 10.28 15.86 -8.86
N GLN A 194 10.34 14.91 -7.92
CA GLN A 194 11.26 13.77 -7.98
C GLN A 194 10.86 12.78 -9.06
N SER A 195 9.57 12.50 -9.24
CA SER A 195 9.08 11.66 -10.33
C SER A 195 9.36 12.30 -11.69
N CYS A 196 9.17 13.61 -11.84
CA CYS A 196 9.53 14.33 -13.07
C CYS A 196 11.05 14.32 -13.35
N ARG A 197 11.90 14.40 -12.31
CA ARG A 197 13.36 14.38 -12.44
C ARG A 197 13.93 12.99 -12.71
N ALA A 198 13.39 11.95 -12.08
CA ALA A 198 13.88 10.58 -12.21
C ALA A 198 13.48 9.92 -13.54
N LEU A 199 12.49 10.47 -14.26
CA LEU A 199 11.89 9.85 -15.44
C LEU A 199 12.16 10.56 -16.77
N HIS A 200 13.02 11.58 -16.83
CA HIS A 200 13.26 12.36 -18.07
C HIS A 200 11.95 12.81 -18.78
N PHE A 201 10.91 13.18 -18.02
CA PHE A 201 9.69 13.74 -18.61
C PHE A 201 9.87 15.23 -18.92
N ASP A 202 10.39 15.53 -20.10
CA ASP A 202 10.38 16.88 -20.66
C ASP A 202 8.96 17.32 -21.11
N ASP A 203 7.97 16.40 -21.12
CA ASP A 203 6.67 16.61 -21.77
C ASP A 203 5.43 16.68 -20.86
N VAL A 204 5.57 16.67 -19.52
CA VAL A 204 4.45 17.14 -18.67
C VAL A 204 4.42 18.66 -18.72
N CYS A 205 3.86 19.15 -19.83
CA CYS A 205 3.65 20.55 -20.13
C CYS A 205 3.22 21.31 -18.87
N SER A 206 3.99 22.35 -18.51
CA SER A 206 3.84 23.22 -17.33
C SER A 206 2.40 23.71 -17.06
N VAL A 207 1.54 23.66 -18.08
CA VAL A 207 0.11 23.98 -18.03
C VAL A 207 -0.71 22.96 -17.22
N GLY A 208 -0.37 21.67 -17.26
CA GLY A 208 -1.07 20.61 -16.52
C GLY A 208 -0.82 20.70 -15.01
N LEU A 209 0.45 20.87 -14.63
CA LEU A 209 0.91 21.11 -13.26
C LEU A 209 0.25 22.35 -12.63
N THR A 210 0.18 23.46 -13.37
CA THR A 210 -0.43 24.70 -12.86
C THR A 210 -1.94 24.56 -12.64
N LYS A 211 -2.65 23.81 -13.52
CA LYS A 211 -4.07 23.44 -13.31
C LYS A 211 -4.27 22.46 -12.16
N LEU A 212 -3.31 21.58 -11.90
CA LEU A 212 -3.33 20.61 -10.80
C LEU A 212 -3.11 21.27 -9.44
N LEU A 213 -2.16 22.18 -9.35
CA LEU A 213 -1.87 22.93 -8.13
C LEU A 213 -2.99 23.92 -7.77
N SER A 214 -3.62 24.55 -8.77
CA SER A 214 -4.78 25.43 -8.56
C SER A 214 -6.06 24.69 -8.14
N ARG A 215 -6.18 23.38 -8.43
CA ARG A 215 -7.27 22.54 -7.89
C ARG A 215 -7.05 22.16 -6.43
N ALA A 216 -5.81 21.91 -6.02
CA ALA A 216 -5.46 21.61 -4.63
C ALA A 216 -5.64 22.81 -3.68
N THR A 217 -5.33 24.02 -4.14
CA THR A 217 -5.46 25.25 -3.32
C THR A 217 -6.90 25.76 -3.22
N ARG A 218 -7.76 25.52 -4.22
CA ARG A 218 -9.17 25.96 -4.19
C ARG A 218 -10.02 25.26 -3.12
N THR A 219 -9.70 24.03 -2.77
CA THR A 219 -10.47 23.26 -1.76
C THR A 219 -10.18 23.69 -0.32
N GLU A 220 -9.12 24.46 -0.07
CA GLU A 220 -8.81 25.03 1.25
C GLU A 220 -9.44 26.42 1.46
N THR A 221 -9.55 27.24 0.41
CA THR A 221 -10.15 28.58 0.54
C THR A 221 -11.67 28.58 0.70
N ASP A 222 -12.38 27.58 0.16
CA ASP A 222 -13.84 27.49 0.29
C ASP A 222 -14.33 26.98 1.66
N LYS A 223 -13.43 26.50 2.54
CA LYS A 223 -13.78 26.09 3.93
C LYS A 223 -13.54 27.17 4.97
N HIS A 224 -13.04 28.35 4.59
CA HIS A 224 -12.68 29.41 5.54
C HIS A 224 -13.46 30.72 5.37
N MET A 225 -14.52 30.76 4.55
CA MET A 225 -15.32 31.99 4.33
C MET A 225 -16.79 31.95 4.78
N ASP A 226 -17.26 30.93 5.52
CA ASP A 226 -18.67 30.84 5.93
C ASP A 226 -18.97 31.07 7.43
N HIS A 227 -18.10 31.77 8.17
CA HIS A 227 -18.45 32.26 9.51
C HIS A 227 -17.93 33.68 9.78
N VAL A 228 -18.52 34.66 9.10
CA VAL A 228 -18.60 36.03 9.64
C VAL A 228 -20.06 36.50 9.51
N SER A 229 -20.85 36.25 10.56
CA SER A 229 -22.14 36.91 10.72
C SER A 229 -21.91 38.37 11.12
N PRO A 230 -22.56 39.36 10.48
CA PRO A 230 -22.49 40.74 10.93
C PRO A 230 -23.36 40.90 12.17
N GLN A 231 -22.75 41.36 13.26
CA GLN A 231 -23.47 41.88 14.42
C GLN A 231 -24.16 43.20 14.04
N TYR A 232 -25.48 43.24 14.19
CA TYR A 232 -26.29 44.45 14.33
C TYR A 232 -26.91 44.46 15.72
#